data_AF-A0A0G1WGA9-F1
#
_entry.id   AF-A0A0G1WGA9-F1
#
_cell.length_a   1.000
_cell.length_b   1.000
_cell.length_c   1.000
_cell.angle_alpha   90.00
_cell.angle_beta   90.00
_cell.angle_gamma   90.00
#
_symmetry.space_group_name_H-M   'P 1'
#
loop_
_entity.id
_entity.type
_entity.pdbx_description
1 polymer ?
#
loop_
_entity_poly.entity_id
_entity_poly.type
_entity_poly.pdbx_seq_one_letter_code
_entity_poly.pdbx_strand_id
1 'polypeptide(L)'
;MYAVLQRFMQNDDNGEAKDASEGATYLSVFPKTGRTHQIRVHLQAIHHPIIGDQKYGFKRMDHHGLERLFLHAYAVECLSPTGVRLRLEAELPPDLQRVLDSLAAKNV
;
A
#
# COMPACT_ATOMS: atom_id res chain seq x y z
N MET A 1 -4.26 -4.22 12.89
CA MET A 1 -3.01 -3.55 13.30
C MET A 1 -2.23 -3.26 12.02
N TYR A 2 -1.45 -2.19 11.95
CA TYR A 2 -0.62 -1.90 10.78
C TYR A 2 0.76 -1.43 11.23
N ALA A 3 1.74 -1.54 10.36
CA ALA A 3 3.08 -0.99 10.52
C ALA A 3 3.42 -0.15 9.29
N VAL A 4 4.03 1.01 9.51
CA VAL A 4 4.58 1.84 8.44
C VAL A 4 5.95 1.26 8.09
N LEU A 5 6.11 0.82 6.85
CA LEU A 5 7.38 0.29 6.35
C LEU A 5 8.25 1.40 5.78
N GLN A 6 7.64 2.31 5.00
CA GLN A 6 8.36 3.42 4.38
C GLN A 6 7.40 4.58 4.09
N ARG A 7 7.91 5.81 4.17
CA ARG A 7 7.23 7.03 3.72
C ARG A 7 7.99 7.63 2.55
N PHE A 8 7.26 8.09 1.55
CA PHE A 8 7.75 8.73 0.35
C PHE A 8 7.16 10.15 0.32
N MET A 9 8.01 11.16 0.42
CA MET A 9 7.64 12.56 0.23
C MET A 9 7.79 12.89 -1.25
N GLN A 10 6.88 13.69 -1.80
CA GLN A 10 7.00 14.21 -3.16
C GLN A 10 7.62 15.61 -3.03
N ASN A 11 8.82 15.79 -3.58
CA ASN A 11 9.45 17.12 -3.66
C ASN A 11 8.94 17.80 -4.92
N ASP A 12 8.31 18.96 -4.77
CA ASP A 12 8.00 19.83 -5.89
C ASP A 12 9.20 20.73 -6.20
N ASP A 13 9.67 20.69 -7.46
CA ASP A 13 10.76 21.54 -7.98
C ASP A 13 10.44 23.05 -8.00
N ASN A 14 9.27 23.48 -7.51
CA ASN A 14 8.75 24.85 -7.69
C ASN A 14 8.65 25.71 -6.42
N GLY A 15 9.18 25.28 -5.27
CA GLY A 15 9.37 26.15 -4.09
C GLY A 15 8.09 26.64 -3.39
N GLU A 16 6.91 26.20 -3.79
CA GLU A 16 5.67 26.42 -3.06
C GLU A 16 5.36 25.20 -2.19
N ALA A 17 5.51 25.36 -0.87
CA ALA A 17 5.11 24.34 0.10
C ALA A 17 3.60 24.16 0.06
N LYS A 18 3.11 23.22 -0.75
CA LYS A 18 1.77 22.67 -0.57
C LYS A 18 1.80 21.61 0.52
N ASP A 19 0.67 21.51 1.21
CA ASP A 19 0.45 20.65 2.37
C ASP A 19 1.10 19.27 2.22
N ALA A 20 1.49 18.66 3.35
CA ALA A 20 2.08 17.31 3.45
C ALA A 20 1.23 16.15 2.88
N SER A 21 0.25 16.45 2.02
CA SER A 21 -0.72 15.59 1.36
C SER A 21 -0.24 14.95 0.05
N GLU A 22 0.91 15.36 -0.49
CA GLU A 22 1.44 14.80 -1.75
C GLU A 22 2.57 13.81 -1.45
N GLY A 23 2.22 12.65 -0.91
CA GLY A 23 3.18 11.59 -0.61
C GLY A 23 2.53 10.23 -0.58
N ALA A 24 3.36 9.19 -0.62
CA ALA A 24 2.91 7.79 -0.52
C ALA A 24 3.47 7.15 0.75
N THR A 25 2.73 6.21 1.33
CA THR A 25 3.21 5.43 2.47
C THR A 25 3.06 3.94 2.19
N TYR A 26 4.15 3.21 2.32
CA TYR A 26 4.16 1.75 2.23
C TYR A 26 3.82 1.14 3.60
N LEU A 27 2.76 0.35 3.65
CA LEU A 27 2.19 -0.20 4.87
C LEU A 27 2.20 -1.73 4.85
N SER A 28 2.51 -2.32 6.00
CA SER A 28 2.15 -3.70 6.32
C SER A 28 0.87 -3.69 7.15
N VAL A 29 -0.14 -4.46 6.73
CA VAL A 29 -1.47 -4.47 7.36
C VAL A 29 -1.87 -5.87 7.80
N PHE A 30 -2.36 -5.96 9.04
CA PHE A 30 -2.84 -7.19 9.66
C PHE A 30 -4.34 -7.02 9.99
N PRO A 31 -5.23 -7.36 9.05
CA PRO A 31 -6.66 -7.27 9.28
C PRO A 31 -7.10 -8.32 10.31
N LYS A 32 -7.81 -7.89 11.36
CA LYS A 32 -8.34 -8.80 12.41
C LYS A 32 -9.54 -9.62 11.93
N THR A 33 -10.19 -9.18 10.86
CA THR A 33 -11.38 -9.78 10.27
C THR A 33 -11.24 -9.80 8.75
N GLY A 34 -12.01 -10.63 8.05
CA GLY A 34 -11.96 -10.74 6.58
C GLY A 34 -13.16 -10.13 5.86
N ARG A 35 -13.65 -8.94 6.27
CA ARG A 35 -14.80 -8.32 5.60
C ARG A 35 -14.42 -7.85 4.19
N THR A 36 -15.39 -7.87 3.28
CA THR A 36 -15.19 -7.44 1.89
C THR A 36 -14.63 -6.03 1.82
N HIS A 37 -13.52 -5.85 1.08
CA HIS A 37 -12.83 -4.57 0.89
C HIS A 37 -12.35 -3.88 2.17
N GLN A 38 -12.25 -4.58 3.30
CA GLN A 38 -12.01 -3.98 4.62
C GLN A 38 -10.81 -3.02 4.64
N ILE A 39 -9.66 -3.45 4.10
CA ILE A 39 -8.45 -2.61 4.06
C ILE A 39 -8.68 -1.36 3.21
N ARG A 40 -9.29 -1.53 2.02
CA ARG A 40 -9.54 -0.45 1.05
C ARG A 40 -10.43 0.64 1.64
N VAL A 41 -11.55 0.24 2.25
CA VAL A 41 -12.51 1.17 2.86
C VAL A 41 -11.90 1.86 4.08
N HIS A 42 -11.19 1.13 4.93
CA HIS A 42 -10.56 1.72 6.12
C HIS A 42 -9.51 2.77 5.76
N LEU A 43 -8.68 2.49 4.76
CA LEU A 43 -7.64 3.40 4.30
C LEU A 43 -8.23 4.64 3.61
N GLN A 44 -9.29 4.46 2.80
CA GLN A 44 -10.02 5.58 2.22
C GLN A 44 -10.70 6.47 3.28
N ALA A 45 -11.28 5.88 4.33
CA ALA A 45 -11.96 6.61 5.40
C ALA A 45 -11.02 7.53 6.21
N ILE A 46 -9.72 7.23 6.23
CA ILE A 46 -8.69 8.08 6.86
C ILE A 46 -7.94 8.95 5.84
N HIS A 47 -8.51 9.15 4.64
CA HIS A 47 -7.92 9.94 3.55
C HIS A 47 -6.58 9.42 2.99
N HIS A 48 -6.30 8.13 3.13
CA HIS A 48 -5.09 7.49 2.57
C HIS A 48 -5.47 6.29 1.69
N PRO A 49 -6.24 6.47 0.59
CA PRO A 49 -6.66 5.36 -0.24
C PRO A 49 -5.48 4.63 -0.89
N ILE A 50 -5.70 3.38 -1.29
CA ILE A 50 -4.66 2.55 -1.91
C ILE A 50 -4.45 2.98 -3.38
N ILE A 51 -3.19 3.08 -3.79
CA ILE A 51 -2.79 3.35 -5.18
C ILE A 51 -3.39 2.31 -6.14
N GLY A 52 -3.96 2.75 -7.25
CA GLY A 52 -4.61 1.87 -8.23
C GLY A 52 -6.01 1.37 -7.82
N ASP A 53 -6.58 1.87 -6.71
CA ASP A 53 -7.97 1.56 -6.34
C ASP A 53 -8.96 2.38 -7.17
N GLN A 54 -9.53 1.78 -8.22
CA GLN A 54 -10.52 2.46 -9.07
C GLN A 54 -11.85 2.79 -8.36
N LYS A 55 -12.17 2.14 -7.23
CA LYS A 55 -13.46 2.30 -6.55
C LYS A 55 -13.39 3.28 -5.36
N TYR A 56 -12.31 3.20 -4.59
CA TYR A 56 -12.13 3.99 -3.36
C TYR A 56 -10.97 4.99 -3.46
N GLY A 57 -10.26 5.03 -4.59
CA GLY A 57 -9.17 6.00 -4.84
C GLY A 57 -9.67 7.40 -5.17
N PHE A 58 -8.76 8.37 -5.09
CA PHE A 58 -9.02 9.74 -5.52
C PHE A 58 -8.82 9.88 -7.03
N LYS A 59 -9.70 10.64 -7.70
CA LYS A 59 -9.67 10.83 -9.17
C LYS A 59 -8.36 11.41 -9.71
N ARG A 60 -7.62 12.17 -8.90
CA ARG A 60 -6.37 12.85 -9.27
C ARG A 60 -5.11 12.14 -8.76
N MET A 61 -5.24 10.94 -8.20
CA MET A 61 -4.11 10.21 -7.68
C MET A 61 -3.29 9.62 -8.84
N ASP A 62 -1.98 9.80 -8.81
CA ASP A 62 -1.10 9.11 -9.76
C ASP A 62 -1.11 7.61 -9.45
N HIS A 63 -1.34 6.80 -10.48
CA HIS A 63 -1.31 5.34 -10.37
C HIS A 63 0.09 4.78 -10.63
N HIS A 64 1.06 5.61 -11.02
CA HIS A 64 2.44 5.19 -11.31
C HIS A 64 2.52 4.03 -12.32
N GLY A 65 1.61 4.03 -13.30
CA GLY A 65 1.48 2.98 -14.31
C GLY A 65 0.87 1.66 -13.83
N LEU A 66 0.32 1.60 -12.62
CA LEU A 66 -0.43 0.43 -12.14
C LEU A 66 -1.82 0.34 -12.76
N GLU A 67 -2.11 -0.81 -13.36
CA GLU A 67 -3.46 -1.17 -13.83
C GLU A 67 -4.28 -1.93 -12.78
N ARG A 68 -3.67 -2.22 -11.62
CA ARG A 68 -4.27 -2.98 -10.51
C ARG A 68 -4.03 -2.29 -9.18
N LEU A 69 -4.72 -2.79 -8.15
CA LEU A 69 -4.58 -2.34 -6.77
C LEU A 69 -3.17 -2.61 -6.22
N PHE A 70 -2.54 -1.62 -5.58
CA PHE A 70 -1.34 -1.79 -4.74
C PHE A 70 -1.73 -2.47 -3.42
N LEU A 71 -2.15 -3.73 -3.48
CA LEU A 71 -2.47 -4.56 -2.33
C LEU A 71 -2.00 -5.98 -2.59
N HIS A 72 -1.14 -6.48 -1.70
CA HIS A 72 -0.51 -7.78 -1.82
C HIS A 72 -0.66 -8.56 -0.52
N ALA A 73 -1.12 -9.81 -0.62
CA ALA A 73 -1.17 -10.73 0.51
C ALA A 73 0.22 -11.35 0.70
N TYR A 74 1.10 -10.63 1.40
CA TYR A 74 2.50 -11.01 1.57
C TYR A 74 2.68 -12.31 2.36
N ALA A 75 1.94 -12.50 3.45
CA ALA A 75 2.07 -13.68 4.29
C ALA A 75 0.71 -14.16 4.82
N VAL A 76 0.58 -15.46 4.99
CA VAL A 76 -0.51 -16.09 5.73
C VAL A 76 0.08 -17.03 6.78
N GLU A 77 -0.43 -16.91 8.01
CA GLU A 77 -0.07 -17.77 9.13
C GLU A 77 -1.30 -18.53 9.59
N CYS A 78 -1.17 -19.85 9.73
CA CYS A 78 -2.25 -20.70 10.23
C CYS A 78 -1.68 -21.90 11.01
N LEU A 79 -2.55 -22.57 11.76
CA LEU A 79 -2.24 -23.86 12.33
C LEU A 79 -2.57 -24.95 11.30
N SER A 80 -1.64 -25.86 11.08
CA SER A 80 -1.92 -27.08 10.33
C SER A 80 -2.97 -27.92 11.06
N PRO A 81 -3.61 -28.89 10.39
CA PRO A 81 -4.47 -29.87 11.05
C PRO A 81 -3.76 -30.65 12.17
N THR A 82 -2.43 -30.70 12.16
CA THR A 82 -1.59 -31.36 13.18
C THR A 82 -1.15 -30.43 14.31
N GLY A 83 -1.57 -29.15 14.30
CA GLY A 83 -1.23 -28.15 15.32
C GLY A 83 0.12 -27.46 15.12
N VAL A 84 0.82 -27.74 14.01
CA VAL A 84 2.09 -27.08 13.67
C VAL A 84 1.78 -25.71 13.07
N ARG A 85 2.50 -24.67 13.51
CA ARG A 85 2.39 -23.34 12.90
C ARG A 85 2.99 -23.37 11.50
N LEU A 86 2.18 -23.02 10.52
CA LEU A 86 2.59 -22.84 9.13
C LEU A 86 2.58 -21.35 8.81
N ARG A 87 3.64 -20.89 8.15
CA ARG A 87 3.76 -19.55 7.60
C ARG A 87 4.15 -19.67 6.14
N LEU A 88 3.32 -19.13 5.27
CA LEU A 88 3.55 -19.08 3.83
C LEU A 88 3.76 -17.63 3.45
N GLU A 89 4.81 -17.35 2.70
CA GLU A 89 5.16 -16.03 2.23
C GLU A 89 5.16 -15.99 0.70
N ALA A 90 4.73 -14.87 0.15
CA ALA A 90 4.75 -14.57 -1.27
C ALA A 90 5.49 -13.26 -1.48
N GLU A 91 6.58 -13.31 -2.24
CA GLU A 91 7.38 -12.14 -2.58
C GLU A 91 6.53 -11.06 -3.26
N LEU A 92 6.98 -9.80 -3.14
CA LEU A 92 6.28 -8.69 -3.75
C LEU A 92 6.34 -8.82 -5.28
N PRO A 93 5.18 -8.81 -5.98
CA PRO A 93 5.14 -8.89 -7.42
C PRO A 93 5.97 -7.77 -8.11
N PRO A 94 6.63 -8.03 -9.25
CA PRO A 94 7.54 -7.07 -9.88
C PRO A 94 6.89 -5.75 -10.33
N ASP A 95 5.59 -5.76 -10.61
CA ASP A 95 4.79 -4.57 -10.90
C ASP A 95 4.64 -3.65 -9.69
N LEU A 96 4.41 -4.19 -8.50
CA LEU A 96 4.36 -3.43 -7.26
C LEU A 96 5.76 -2.95 -6.85
N GLN A 97 6.78 -3.78 -7.04
CA GLN A 97 8.16 -3.39 -6.75
C GLN A 97 8.59 -2.18 -7.59
N ARG A 98 8.29 -2.17 -8.90
CA ARG A 98 8.59 -1.04 -9.78
C ARG A 98 8.00 0.29 -9.30
N VAL A 99 6.82 0.25 -8.67
CA VAL A 99 6.20 1.46 -8.12
C VAL A 99 6.93 1.92 -6.86
N LEU A 100 7.38 1.01 -5.99
CA LEU A 100 8.24 1.38 -4.86
C LEU A 100 9.56 1.99 -5.32
N ASP A 101 10.19 1.40 -6.34
CA ASP A 101 11.45 1.90 -6.90
C ASP A 101 11.28 3.30 -7.51
N SER A 102 10.19 3.51 -8.25
CA SER A 102 9.82 4.82 -8.83
C SER A 102 9.59 5.88 -7.76
N LEU A 103 8.90 5.52 -6.67
CA LEU A 103 8.70 6.41 -5.53
C LEU A 103 10.01 6.71 -4.79
N ALA A 104 10.88 5.72 -4.62
CA ALA A 104 12.18 5.90 -3.97
C ALA A 104 13.11 6.81 -4.79
N ALA A 105 13.11 6.67 -6.13
CA ALA A 105 13.91 7.51 -7.02
C ALA A 105 13.51 8.99 -6.99
N LYS A 106 12.26 9.30 -6.65
CA LYS A 106 11.75 10.68 -6.47
C LYS A 106 12.04 11.26 -5.07
N ASN A 107 12.53 10.45 -4.14
CA ASN A 107 12.82 10.83 -2.74
C ASN A 107 14.31 11.19 -2.51
N VAL A 108 15.11 11.25 -3.58
CA VAL A 108 16.52 11.69 -3.58
C VAL A 108 16.60 13.00 -4.32
#